data_AF-A0A5C3N7D2-F1
#
_entry.id   AF-A0A5C3N7D2-F1
#
_cell.length_a   1.000
_cell.length_b   1.000
_cell.length_c   1.000
_cell.angle_alpha   90.00
_cell.angle_beta   90.00
_cell.angle_gamma   90.00
#
_symmetry.space_group_name_H-M   'P 1'
#
loop_
_entity.id
_entity.type
_entity.pdbx_description
1 polymer ?
#
loop_
_entity_poly.entity_id
_entity_poly.type
_entity_poly.pdbx_seq_one_letter_code
_entity_poly.pdbx_strand_id
1 'polypeptide(L)'
;MSLRAWRTTIVRQCFALSATPYEANSLLLSPVPLLPAIYSSAFISTSAFNDITNGTNPGCGTVGFNAEPGWDPFTGLSTSNFVKLLSRWLLMP
;
A
#
# COMPACT_ATOMS: atom_id res chain seq x y z
N MET A 1 7.05 -23.78 1.19
CA MET A 1 6.62 -22.95 2.35
C MET A 1 5.40 -22.15 1.91
N SER A 2 4.21 -22.51 2.39
CA SER A 2 2.91 -22.14 1.77
C SER A 2 2.43 -20.75 2.20
N LEU A 3 1.91 -19.97 1.24
CA LEU A 3 1.28 -18.63 1.42
C LEU A 3 0.15 -18.59 2.48
N ARG A 4 -0.40 -19.75 2.89
CA ARG A 4 -1.40 -19.84 3.98
C ARG A 4 -0.82 -19.71 5.38
N ALA A 5 0.46 -20.06 5.59
CA ALA A 5 1.10 -19.98 6.91
C ALA A 5 1.48 -18.52 7.30
N TRP A 6 1.51 -17.61 6.33
CA TRP A 6 1.90 -16.21 6.52
C TRP A 6 0.77 -15.33 7.06
N ARG A 7 -0.50 -15.76 6.93
CA ARG A 7 -1.66 -14.94 7.34
C ARG A 7 -1.96 -14.95 8.84
N THR A 8 -1.38 -15.86 9.62
CA THR A 8 -1.88 -16.10 10.99
C THR A 8 -0.95 -15.73 12.13
N THR A 9 0.36 -15.54 11.91
CA THR A 9 1.28 -15.34 13.05
C THR A 9 1.64 -13.87 13.30
N ILE A 10 1.78 -13.03 12.28
CA ILE A 10 2.17 -11.61 12.46
C ILE A 10 0.95 -10.69 12.54
N VAL A 11 -0.13 -10.99 11.81
CA VAL A 11 -1.31 -10.09 11.71
C VAL A 11 -2.23 -10.19 12.94
N ARG A 12 -2.24 -11.32 13.65
CA ARG A 12 -3.17 -11.55 14.78
C ARG A 12 -2.76 -10.92 16.10
N GLN A 13 -1.49 -10.54 16.28
CA GLN A 13 -1.01 -10.05 17.58
C GLN A 13 -1.10 -8.52 17.75
N CYS A 14 -1.28 -7.75 16.66
CA CYS A 14 -1.36 -6.28 16.77
C CYS A 14 -2.72 -5.67 16.33
N PHE A 15 -3.57 -6.40 15.62
CA PHE A 15 -4.83 -5.85 15.08
C PHE A 15 -6.03 -6.15 16.00
N ALA A 16 -6.02 -5.54 17.19
CA ALA A 16 -7.15 -5.60 18.11
C ALA A 16 -7.60 -4.20 18.54
N LEU A 17 -7.76 -3.26 17.60
CA LEU A 17 -8.46 -2.00 17.86
C LEU A 17 -9.31 -1.60 16.64
N SER A 18 -10.63 -1.77 16.82
CA SER A 18 -11.75 -1.12 16.15
C SER A 18 -11.59 -0.74 14.67
N ALA A 19 -12.00 -1.62 13.77
CA ALA A 19 -12.54 -1.19 12.48
C ALA A 19 -13.89 -0.51 12.74
N THR A 20 -13.92 0.82 12.85
CA THR A 20 -15.16 1.57 12.68
C THR A 20 -15.55 1.47 11.19
N PRO A 21 -16.82 1.18 10.86
CA PRO A 21 -17.26 1.28 9.47
C PRO A 21 -17.19 2.75 9.06
N TYR A 22 -16.13 3.14 8.35
CA TYR A 22 -16.15 4.38 7.59
C TYR A 22 -17.03 4.12 6.37
N GLU A 23 -18.07 4.93 6.18
CA GLU A 23 -18.88 4.89 4.98
C GLU A 23 -17.98 5.21 3.77
N ALA A 24 -17.76 4.21 2.92
CA ALA A 24 -16.95 4.32 1.71
C ALA A 24 -17.67 5.09 0.59
N ASN A 25 -18.33 6.21 0.88
CA ASN A 25 -19.17 6.94 -0.06
C ASN A 25 -18.65 8.36 -0.29
N SER A 26 -17.69 8.48 -1.20
CA SER A 26 -17.43 9.73 -1.94
C SER A 26 -16.34 9.59 -3.01
N LEU A 27 -15.47 8.58 -2.91
CA LEU A 27 -14.43 8.30 -3.92
C LEU A 27 -14.83 7.27 -4.99
N LEU A 28 -16.05 6.73 -4.93
CA LEU A 28 -16.58 5.72 -5.87
C LEU A 28 -17.15 6.30 -7.17
N LEU A 29 -17.08 7.62 -7.39
CA LEU A 29 -17.62 8.27 -8.58
C LEU A 29 -16.63 8.35 -9.75
N SER A 30 -15.38 7.91 -9.57
CA SER A 30 -14.46 7.74 -10.68
C SER A 30 -14.76 6.42 -11.41
N PRO A 31 -14.78 6.39 -12.75
CA PRO A 31 -14.93 5.16 -13.51
C PRO A 31 -13.78 4.17 -13.26
N VAL A 32 -12.67 4.63 -12.69
CA VAL A 32 -11.54 3.78 -12.32
C VAL A 32 -11.35 3.75 -10.80
N PRO A 33 -11.47 2.57 -10.16
CA PRO A 33 -11.23 2.45 -8.74
C PRO A 33 -9.76 2.75 -8.42
N LEU A 34 -9.53 3.69 -7.50
CA LEU A 34 -8.21 4.21 -7.16
C LEU A 34 -7.20 3.13 -6.75
N LEU A 35 -7.63 2.16 -5.93
CA LEU A 35 -6.74 1.11 -5.42
C LEU A 35 -6.19 0.22 -6.57
N PRO A 36 -7.02 -0.40 -7.44
CA PRO A 36 -6.50 -1.08 -8.63
C PRO A 36 -5.66 -0.18 -9.55
N ALA A 37 -6.02 1.10 -9.70
CA ALA A 37 -5.30 2.02 -10.58
C ALA A 37 -3.83 2.21 -10.16
N ILE A 38 -3.58 2.49 -8.88
CA ILE A 38 -2.21 2.77 -8.39
C ILE A 38 -1.30 1.54 -8.43
N TYR A 39 -1.87 0.33 -8.39
CA TYR A 39 -1.15 -0.93 -8.53
C TYR A 39 -0.99 -1.40 -9.99
N SER A 40 -1.52 -0.65 -10.96
CA SER A 40 -1.34 -0.96 -12.37
C SER A 40 0.08 -0.60 -12.85
N SER A 41 0.54 -1.26 -13.92
CA SER A 41 1.80 -0.93 -14.58
C SER A 41 1.86 0.53 -15.05
N ALA A 42 0.70 1.13 -15.34
CA ALA A 42 0.59 2.52 -15.74
C ALA A 42 0.99 3.51 -14.63
N PHE A 43 0.91 3.14 -13.36
CA PHE A 43 1.34 4.00 -12.25
C PHE A 43 2.70 3.57 -11.68
N ILE A 44 2.91 2.27 -11.45
CA ILE A 44 4.14 1.76 -10.83
C ILE A 44 5.41 2.12 -11.64
N SER A 45 5.33 2.12 -12.98
CA SER A 45 6.48 2.39 -13.84
C SER A 45 6.96 3.85 -13.88
N THR A 46 6.25 4.78 -13.22
CA THR A 46 6.42 6.23 -13.48
C THR A 46 7.18 7.00 -12.41
N SER A 47 7.75 6.29 -11.43
CA SER A 47 8.38 6.92 -10.26
C SER A 47 7.45 7.94 -9.58
N ALA A 48 6.13 7.69 -9.63
CA ALA A 48 5.10 8.50 -8.99
C ALA A 48 5.03 8.27 -7.48
N PHE A 49 5.83 7.34 -6.97
CA PHE A 49 6.02 7.10 -5.55
C PHE A 49 7.49 7.27 -5.19
N ASN A 50 7.72 7.79 -3.99
CA ASN A 50 9.04 7.97 -3.39
C ASN A 50 9.34 6.73 -2.56
N ASP A 51 10.04 5.78 -3.15
CA ASP A 51 10.35 4.48 -2.55
C ASP A 51 11.17 4.62 -1.25
N ILE A 52 10.71 3.98 -0.17
CA ILE A 52 11.41 3.91 1.11
C ILE A 52 12.14 2.57 1.14
N THR A 53 13.47 2.60 1.15
CA THR A 53 14.32 1.40 1.04
C THR A 53 15.05 1.06 2.32
N ASN A 54 14.81 1.81 3.40
CA ASN A 54 15.45 1.60 4.70
C ASN A 54 14.49 1.91 5.84
N GLY A 55 14.50 1.03 6.84
CA GLY A 55 13.64 1.08 8.01
C GLY A 55 13.03 -0.28 8.31
N THR A 56 12.51 -0.42 9.52
CA THR A 56 11.82 -1.63 9.98
C THR A 56 10.60 -1.25 10.81
N ASN A 57 9.60 -2.13 10.89
CA ASN A 57 8.43 -1.96 11.77
C ASN A 57 8.34 -3.04 12.87
N PRO A 58 9.29 -3.05 13.83
CA PRO A 58 9.21 -3.98 14.95
C PRO A 58 7.95 -3.69 15.78
N GLY A 59 7.31 -4.76 16.25
CA GLY A 59 6.06 -4.67 16.99
C GLY A 59 5.61 -6.02 17.53
N CYS A 60 4.89 -6.01 18.65
CA CYS A 60 4.32 -7.21 19.28
C CYS A 60 5.34 -8.34 19.52
N GLY A 61 6.57 -7.99 19.91
CA GLY A 61 7.65 -8.96 20.15
C GLY A 61 8.30 -9.55 18.90
N THR A 62 7.97 -9.03 17.72
CA THR A 62 8.58 -9.42 16.44
C THR A 62 9.49 -8.32 15.90
N VAL A 63 10.46 -8.70 15.06
CA VAL A 63 11.32 -7.75 14.32
C VAL A 63 10.57 -7.00 13.21
N GLY A 64 9.34 -7.41 12.89
CA GLY A 64 8.55 -6.83 11.82
C GLY A 64 9.05 -7.21 10.43
N PHE A 65 8.83 -6.30 9.50
CA PHE A 65 9.31 -6.33 8.12
C PHE A 65 10.34 -5.22 7.91
N ASN A 66 11.21 -5.43 6.93
CA ASN A 66 12.16 -4.42 6.49
C ASN A 66 11.62 -3.73 5.23
N ALA A 67 11.98 -2.46 5.08
CA ALA A 67 11.84 -1.74 3.82
C ALA A 67 12.80 -2.33 2.78
N GLU A 68 12.32 -2.50 1.55
CA GLU A 68 13.07 -3.09 0.44
C GLU A 68 12.77 -2.29 -0.84
N PRO A 69 13.68 -2.22 -1.82
CA PRO A 69 13.41 -1.55 -3.09
C PRO A 69 12.13 -2.06 -3.78
N GLY A 70 11.24 -1.14 -4.13
CA GLY A 70 9.98 -1.40 -4.80
C GLY A 70 8.80 -1.54 -3.84
N TRP A 71 7.94 -2.54 -4.08
CA TRP A 71 6.83 -2.79 -3.18
C TRP A 71 7.27 -3.68 -2.03
N ASP A 72 6.99 -3.26 -0.80
CA ASP A 72 7.32 -4.03 0.38
C ASP A 72 6.14 -4.07 1.39
N PRO A 73 6.09 -5.06 2.32
CA PRO A 73 5.00 -5.21 3.28
C PRO A 73 5.03 -4.22 4.46
N PHE A 74 6.07 -3.40 4.58
CA PHE A 74 6.20 -2.34 5.57
C PHE A 74 5.64 -1.01 5.03
N THR A 75 6.01 -0.61 3.82
CA THR A 75 5.76 0.71 3.22
C THR A 75 4.82 0.68 2.01
N GLY A 76 4.55 -0.50 1.44
CA GLY A 76 3.69 -0.66 0.27
C GLY A 76 4.34 -0.09 -0.99
N LEU A 77 3.63 0.77 -1.72
CA LEU A 77 4.22 1.57 -2.81
C LEU A 77 5.01 2.78 -2.29
N SER A 78 5.04 2.99 -0.97
CA SER A 78 5.62 4.15 -0.29
C SER A 78 4.87 5.47 -0.54
N THR A 79 5.53 6.60 -0.31
CA THR A 79 4.92 7.94 -0.26
C THR A 79 4.62 8.45 -1.67
N SER A 80 3.41 8.95 -1.89
CA SER A 80 2.98 9.48 -3.18
C SER A 80 3.66 10.80 -3.55
N ASN A 81 4.02 10.95 -4.82
CA ASN A 81 4.32 12.24 -5.44
C ASN A 81 3.06 12.74 -6.14
N PHE A 82 2.35 13.69 -5.51
CA PHE A 82 1.04 14.16 -5.97
C PHE A 82 1.06 14.68 -7.42
N VAL A 83 2.09 15.47 -7.79
CA VAL A 83 2.19 16.05 -9.14
C VAL A 83 2.30 14.98 -10.21
N LYS A 84 3.10 13.93 -9.94
CA LYS A 84 3.24 12.80 -10.86
C LYS A 84 2.00 11.92 -10.90
N LEU A 85 1.34 11.69 -9.77
CA LEU A 85 0.09 10.93 -9.76
C LEU A 85 -1.02 11.65 -10.52
N LEU A 86 -1.16 12.95 -10.32
CA LEU A 86 -2.14 13.77 -11.03
C LEU A 86 -1.89 13.72 -12.54
N SER A 87 -0.64 13.86 -12.98
CA SER A 87 -0.33 13.78 -14.42
C SER A 87 -0.64 12.42 -15.02
N ARG A 88 -0.40 11.32 -14.30
CA ARG A 88 -0.82 9.98 -14.75
C ARG A 88 -2.33 9.83 -14.79
N TRP A 89 -3.04 10.36 -13.80
CA TRP A 89 -4.49 10.28 -13.73
C TRP A 89 -5.17 11.02 -14.89
N LEU A 90 -4.66 12.19 -15.26
CA LEU A 90 -5.18 12.99 -16.38
C LEU A 90 -4.86 12.38 -17.76
N LEU A 91 -3.89 11.47 -17.85
CA LEU A 91 -3.55 10.74 -19.08
C LEU A 91 -4.34 9.43 -19.26
N MET A 92 -5.13 9.03 -18.25
CA MET A 92 -5.98 7.86 -18.37
C MET A 92 -7.17 8.15 -19.32
N PRO A 93 -7.50 7.22 -20.22
CA PRO A 93 -8.61 7.38 -21.17
C PRO A 93 -9.98 7.40 -20.49
#